data_AF-A0A7S1HEX5-F1
#
_entry.id   AF-A0A7S1HEX5-F1
#
_cell.length_a   1.000
_cell.length_b   1.000
_cell.length_c   1.000
_cell.angle_alpha   90.00
_cell.angle_beta   90.00
_cell.angle_gamma   90.00
#
_symmetry.space_group_name_H-M   'P 1'
#
loop_
_entity.id
_entity.type
_entity.pdbx_description
1 polymer ?
#
loop_
_entity_poly.entity_id
_entity_poly.type
_entity_poly.pdbx_seq_one_letter_code
_entity_poly.pdbx_strand_id
1 'polypeptide(L)'
;QSRLFNAVYIFLARVCDRHKEIQGKLLPWLDLFCSHLGIEGVNVEDALAALVRDNESLVNMQGKRWIRMFFEDIMAQYRLQRAEWLDNLHAVIRVGKKAIVEHQALTMVLFRRYESIASKFMKSDADWDTRIEIMQGVEEDMELHMEEVAMLEYSLAVIRLLSVCCEGKNPAAEVYAARYLSLKDTIKGIVQLEVFSNGEVAEGVEVAMSCRVKGVYITFLHDVYSQTNVTRLVEELQRHDNGIW
;
A
#
# COMPACT_ATOMS: atom_id res chain seq x y z
N GLN A 1 -11.05 20.22 20.87
CA GLN A 1 -11.49 18.86 21.22
C GLN A 1 -10.81 17.81 20.33
N SER A 2 -10.82 17.94 18.99
CA SER A 2 -10.11 17.01 18.07
C SER A 2 -8.62 16.78 18.39
N ARG A 3 -7.85 17.81 18.77
CA ARG A 3 -6.42 17.66 19.14
C ARG A 3 -6.16 16.74 20.33
N LEU A 4 -6.98 16.84 21.39
CA LEU A 4 -6.84 15.97 22.56
C LEU A 4 -7.20 14.53 22.19
N PHE A 5 -8.26 14.37 21.40
CA PHE A 5 -8.72 13.06 20.94
C PHE A 5 -7.64 12.37 20.08
N ASN A 6 -7.04 13.08 19.12
CA ASN A 6 -5.90 12.58 18.36
C ASN A 6 -4.68 12.25 19.24
N ALA A 7 -4.36 13.11 20.21
CA ALA A 7 -3.25 12.85 21.14
C ALA A 7 -3.44 11.56 21.95
N VAL A 8 -4.68 11.26 22.36
CA VAL A 8 -5.03 10.01 23.03
C VAL A 8 -4.82 8.81 22.09
N TYR A 9 -5.25 8.92 20.83
CA TYR A 9 -5.03 7.86 19.83
C TYR A 9 -3.54 7.59 19.56
N ILE A 10 -2.75 8.65 19.42
CA ILE A 10 -1.30 8.55 19.28
C ILE A 10 -0.70 7.87 20.52
N PHE A 11 -1.11 8.27 21.72
CA PHE A 11 -0.65 7.65 22.97
C PHE A 11 -1.00 6.15 23.01
N LEU A 12 -2.25 5.80 22.71
CA LEU A 12 -2.71 4.40 22.69
C LEU A 12 -1.93 3.58 21.66
N ALA A 13 -1.71 4.11 20.44
CA ALA A 13 -0.92 3.45 19.41
C ALA A 13 0.50 3.15 19.91
N ARG A 14 1.16 4.15 20.53
CA ARG A 14 2.54 4.01 21.03
C ARG A 14 2.66 3.02 22.19
N VAL A 15 1.70 3.04 23.12
CA VAL A 15 1.71 2.14 24.28
C VAL A 15 1.34 0.71 23.87
N CYS A 16 0.53 0.56 22.84
CA CYS A 16 0.08 -0.75 22.34
C CYS A 16 1.10 -1.42 21.43
N ASP A 17 1.91 -0.64 20.70
CA ASP A 17 2.82 -1.15 19.68
C ASP A 17 3.74 -2.25 20.22
N ARG A 18 3.61 -3.46 19.64
CA ARG A 18 4.35 -4.68 20.01
C ARG A 18 4.22 -5.10 21.48
N HIS A 19 3.23 -4.58 22.22
CA HIS A 19 3.01 -4.90 23.63
C HIS A 19 1.81 -5.85 23.82
N LYS A 20 2.06 -7.16 23.72
CA LYS A 20 1.03 -8.21 23.68
C LYS A 20 -0.04 -8.14 24.78
N GLU A 21 0.35 -7.81 26.02
CA GLU A 21 -0.61 -7.70 27.12
C GLU A 21 -1.58 -6.53 26.94
N ILE A 22 -1.10 -5.39 26.43
CA ILE A 22 -1.90 -4.19 26.22
C ILE A 22 -2.77 -4.37 24.98
N GLN A 23 -2.22 -4.95 23.92
CA GLN A 23 -2.98 -5.39 22.75
C GLN A 23 -4.17 -6.27 23.15
N GLY A 24 -3.96 -7.26 24.02
CA GLY A 24 -5.03 -8.12 24.55
C GLY A 24 -6.08 -7.37 25.36
N LYS A 25 -5.70 -6.33 26.12
CA LYS A 25 -6.64 -5.50 26.89
C LYS A 25 -7.44 -4.52 26.02
N LEU A 26 -6.86 -4.07 24.92
CA LEU A 26 -7.50 -3.11 24.01
C LEU A 26 -8.36 -3.79 22.93
N LEU A 27 -8.07 -5.05 22.58
CA LEU A 27 -8.80 -5.79 21.55
C LEU A 27 -10.33 -5.86 21.76
N PRO A 28 -10.88 -6.05 22.98
CA PRO A 28 -12.32 -6.04 23.20
C PRO A 28 -12.99 -4.74 22.77
N TRP A 29 -12.23 -3.65 22.65
CA TRP A 29 -12.69 -2.34 22.22
C TRP A 29 -12.52 -2.11 20.72
N LEU A 30 -12.10 -3.10 19.93
CA LEU A 30 -11.84 -2.96 18.49
C LEU A 30 -13.01 -2.27 17.76
N ASP A 31 -14.24 -2.68 18.04
CA ASP A 31 -15.43 -2.09 17.39
C ASP A 31 -15.59 -0.59 17.69
N LEU A 32 -15.16 -0.14 18.88
CA LEU A 32 -15.12 1.28 19.22
C LEU A 32 -14.07 2.03 18.40
N PHE A 33 -12.87 1.46 18.22
CA PHE A 33 -11.87 2.03 17.31
C PHE A 33 -12.43 2.12 15.89
N CYS A 34 -13.09 1.07 15.42
CA CYS A 34 -13.73 1.04 14.11
C CYS A 34 -14.85 2.09 13.97
N SER A 35 -15.59 2.39 15.04
CA SER A 35 -16.64 3.42 15.01
C SER A 35 -16.09 4.84 14.85
N HIS A 36 -14.80 5.05 15.12
CA HIS A 36 -14.12 6.35 14.96
C HIS A 36 -13.38 6.47 13.61
N LEU A 37 -13.53 5.49 12.73
CA LEU A 37 -12.95 5.52 11.38
C LEU A 37 -13.50 6.70 10.58
N GLY A 38 -12.60 7.40 9.88
CA GLY A 38 -12.96 8.53 9.02
C GLY A 38 -13.20 9.85 9.76
N ILE A 39 -13.02 9.90 11.09
CA ILE A 39 -13.05 11.17 11.82
C ILE A 39 -11.82 12.00 11.45
N GLU A 40 -12.06 13.19 10.90
CA GLU A 40 -11.01 14.08 10.43
C GLU A 40 -10.06 14.52 11.56
N GLY A 41 -8.76 14.43 11.29
CA GLY A 41 -7.70 14.83 12.23
C GLY A 41 -7.41 13.82 13.34
N VAL A 42 -7.96 12.60 13.27
CA VAL A 42 -7.73 11.53 14.25
C VAL A 42 -7.05 10.36 13.57
N ASN A 43 -5.87 10.00 14.06
CA ASN A 43 -5.08 8.91 13.48
C ASN A 43 -5.48 7.56 14.12
N VAL A 44 -6.66 7.08 13.74
CA VAL A 44 -7.25 5.82 14.23
C VAL A 44 -6.56 4.62 13.58
N GLU A 45 -6.13 4.79 12.33
CA GLU A 45 -5.42 3.81 11.51
C GLU A 45 -4.15 3.29 12.19
N ASP A 46 -3.32 4.18 12.73
CA ASP A 46 -2.09 3.80 13.44
C ASP A 46 -2.38 3.04 14.74
N ALA A 47 -3.42 3.43 15.46
CA ALA A 47 -3.81 2.75 16.68
C ALA A 47 -4.36 1.35 16.38
N LEU A 48 -5.19 1.21 15.35
CA LEU A 48 -5.64 -0.08 14.86
C LEU A 48 -4.44 -0.95 14.50
N ALA A 49 -3.52 -0.46 13.65
CA ALA A 49 -2.26 -1.13 13.28
C ALA A 49 -1.51 -1.66 14.50
N ALA A 50 -1.32 -0.81 15.51
CA ALA A 50 -0.63 -1.15 16.74
C ALA A 50 -1.33 -2.25 17.57
N LEU A 51 -2.67 -2.39 17.52
CA LEU A 51 -3.42 -3.41 18.25
C LEU A 51 -3.01 -4.84 17.90
N VAL A 52 -2.54 -5.09 16.67
CA VAL A 52 -2.18 -6.43 16.22
C VAL A 52 -0.72 -6.56 15.79
N ARG A 53 0.02 -5.44 15.67
CA ARG A 53 1.39 -5.44 15.16
C ARG A 53 2.27 -6.42 15.94
N ASP A 54 2.95 -7.28 15.21
CA ASP A 54 3.84 -8.34 15.71
C ASP A 54 3.18 -9.29 16.73
N ASN A 55 1.86 -9.47 16.66
CA ASN A 55 1.10 -10.39 17.49
C ASN A 55 0.40 -11.46 16.66
N GLU A 56 1.10 -12.56 16.40
CA GLU A 56 0.62 -13.67 15.56
C GLU A 56 -0.74 -14.22 16.01
N SER A 57 -1.01 -14.31 17.32
CA SER A 57 -2.28 -14.82 17.83
C SER A 57 -3.44 -13.90 17.47
N LEU A 58 -3.27 -12.58 17.65
CA LEU A 58 -4.31 -11.61 17.33
C LEU A 58 -4.50 -11.45 15.82
N VAL A 59 -3.40 -11.44 15.06
CA VAL A 59 -3.47 -11.38 13.60
C VAL A 59 -4.20 -12.60 13.06
N ASN A 60 -3.90 -13.82 13.52
CA ASN A 60 -4.62 -15.02 13.07
C ASN A 60 -6.11 -15.00 13.45
N MET A 61 -6.46 -14.38 14.59
CA MET A 61 -7.84 -14.31 15.06
C MET A 61 -8.67 -13.25 14.34
N GLN A 62 -8.11 -12.07 14.09
CA GLN A 62 -8.86 -10.88 13.62
C GLN A 62 -8.41 -10.35 12.25
N GLY A 63 -7.26 -10.80 11.73
CA GLY A 63 -6.65 -10.26 10.51
C GLY A 63 -7.56 -10.33 9.29
N LYS A 64 -8.21 -11.47 9.04
CA LYS A 64 -9.18 -11.60 7.93
C LYS A 64 -10.37 -10.65 8.07
N ARG A 65 -10.89 -10.49 9.28
CA ARG A 65 -12.01 -9.56 9.56
C ARG A 65 -11.60 -8.13 9.25
N TRP A 66 -10.39 -7.74 9.64
CA TRP A 66 -9.88 -6.42 9.39
C TRP A 66 -9.60 -6.16 7.91
N ILE A 67 -9.00 -7.11 7.19
CA ILE A 67 -8.79 -6.99 5.73
C ILE A 67 -10.14 -6.76 5.03
N ARG A 68 -11.18 -7.52 5.40
CA ARG A 68 -12.53 -7.31 4.87
C ARG A 68 -13.08 -5.94 5.20
N MET A 69 -13.07 -5.56 6.48
CA MET A 69 -13.53 -4.24 6.92
C MET A 69 -12.82 -3.11 6.17
N PHE A 70 -11.52 -3.24 5.93
CA PHE A 70 -10.77 -2.27 5.16
C PHE A 70 -11.30 -2.11 3.72
N PHE A 71 -11.41 -3.19 2.97
CA PHE A 71 -11.82 -3.12 1.56
C PHE A 71 -13.33 -2.91 1.38
N GLU A 72 -14.13 -3.57 2.20
CA GLU A 72 -15.60 -3.63 2.07
C GLU A 72 -16.29 -2.46 2.77
N ASP A 73 -15.74 -1.95 3.88
CA ASP A 73 -16.33 -0.82 4.62
C ASP A 73 -15.56 0.48 4.36
N ILE A 74 -14.23 0.51 4.56
CA ILE A 74 -13.48 1.78 4.47
C ILE A 74 -13.33 2.24 3.02
N MET A 75 -12.75 1.40 2.17
CA MET A 75 -12.48 1.73 0.77
C MET A 75 -13.76 1.92 -0.04
N ALA A 76 -14.76 1.06 0.17
CA ALA A 76 -16.00 1.11 -0.58
C ALA A 76 -16.92 2.27 -0.17
N GLN A 77 -17.05 2.55 1.14
CA GLN A 77 -18.00 3.56 1.62
C GLN A 77 -17.43 4.98 1.57
N TYR A 78 -16.16 5.14 1.95
CA TYR A 78 -15.58 6.48 2.09
C TYR A 78 -14.72 6.90 0.90
N ARG A 79 -14.41 5.99 -0.04
CA ARG A 79 -13.49 6.21 -1.18
C ARG A 79 -12.18 6.89 -0.75
N LEU A 80 -11.74 6.63 0.49
CA LEU A 80 -10.59 7.28 1.09
C LEU A 80 -9.30 6.73 0.48
N GLN A 81 -8.69 7.51 -0.39
CA GLN A 81 -7.38 7.22 -0.99
C GLN A 81 -6.26 7.74 -0.09
N ARG A 82 -6.13 7.18 1.12
CA ARG A 82 -5.03 7.55 2.06
C ARG A 82 -3.98 6.45 2.12
N ALA A 83 -2.71 6.83 2.07
CA ALA A 83 -1.59 5.88 2.01
C ALA A 83 -1.46 5.06 3.30
N GLU A 84 -1.66 5.71 4.45
CA GLU A 84 -1.54 5.16 5.80
C GLU A 84 -2.45 3.96 6.01
N TRP A 85 -3.63 4.02 5.39
CA TRP A 85 -4.63 2.95 5.39
C TRP A 85 -4.10 1.65 4.79
N LEU A 86 -3.43 1.74 3.64
CA LEU A 86 -2.80 0.60 2.97
C LEU A 86 -1.56 0.13 3.72
N ASP A 87 -0.73 1.08 4.21
CA ASP A 87 0.47 0.73 4.97
C ASP A 87 0.14 0.00 6.28
N ASN A 88 -1.02 0.30 6.89
CA ASN A 88 -1.48 -0.36 8.10
C ASN A 88 -2.01 -1.79 7.86
N LEU A 89 -2.45 -2.14 6.65
CA LEU A 89 -2.74 -3.53 6.29
C LEU A 89 -1.51 -4.44 6.38
N HIS A 90 -0.30 -3.89 6.26
CA HIS A 90 0.92 -4.68 6.45
C HIS A 90 0.98 -5.35 7.84
N ALA A 91 0.39 -4.74 8.87
CA ALA A 91 0.38 -5.30 10.23
C ALA A 91 -0.41 -6.62 10.35
N VAL A 92 -1.34 -6.89 9.42
CA VAL A 92 -2.13 -8.13 9.39
C VAL A 92 -1.69 -9.10 8.30
N ILE A 93 -0.98 -8.63 7.27
CA ILE A 93 -0.51 -9.47 6.17
C ILE A 93 0.82 -10.16 6.50
N ARG A 94 1.63 -9.55 7.37
CA ARG A 94 2.88 -10.11 7.89
C ARG A 94 3.03 -9.86 9.38
N VAL A 95 3.73 -10.79 10.05
CA VAL A 95 4.09 -10.69 11.47
C VAL A 95 5.60 -10.86 11.57
N GLY A 96 6.32 -9.82 11.99
CA GLY A 96 7.78 -9.77 11.89
C GLY A 96 8.25 -10.01 10.46
N LYS A 97 8.96 -11.13 10.23
CA LYS A 97 9.46 -11.56 8.91
C LYS A 97 8.62 -12.67 8.26
N LYS A 98 7.49 -13.04 8.87
CA LYS A 98 6.65 -14.15 8.42
C LYS A 98 5.42 -13.62 7.69
N ALA A 99 5.35 -13.90 6.39
CA ALA A 99 4.17 -13.69 5.58
C ALA A 99 3.03 -14.63 6.00
N ILE A 100 1.79 -14.12 5.99
CA ILE A 100 0.58 -14.91 6.24
C ILE A 100 -0.14 -15.11 4.92
N VAL A 101 0.12 -16.25 4.27
CA VAL A 101 -0.33 -16.56 2.90
C VAL A 101 -1.84 -16.40 2.72
N GLU A 102 -2.63 -16.83 3.69
CA GLU A 102 -4.10 -16.69 3.63
C GLU A 102 -4.57 -15.23 3.64
N HIS A 103 -3.86 -14.36 4.36
CA HIS A 103 -4.16 -12.93 4.43
C HIS A 103 -3.69 -12.19 3.18
N GLN A 104 -2.51 -12.55 2.66
CA GLN A 104 -2.04 -12.07 1.36
C GLN A 104 -3.06 -12.43 0.26
N ALA A 105 -3.48 -13.69 0.19
CA ALA A 105 -4.46 -14.14 -0.81
C ALA A 105 -5.79 -13.39 -0.71
N LEU A 106 -6.33 -13.22 0.50
CA LEU A 106 -7.57 -12.46 0.72
C LEU A 106 -7.41 -10.99 0.30
N THR A 107 -6.28 -10.36 0.65
CA THR A 107 -5.96 -8.98 0.26
C THR A 107 -5.93 -8.86 -1.25
N MET A 108 -5.29 -9.77 -1.96
CA MET A 108 -5.21 -9.75 -3.42
C MET A 108 -6.58 -9.92 -4.09
N VAL A 109 -7.43 -10.82 -3.57
CA VAL A 109 -8.79 -11.01 -4.08
C VAL A 109 -9.64 -9.75 -3.91
N LEU A 110 -9.59 -9.13 -2.73
CA LEU A 110 -10.35 -7.91 -2.46
C LEU A 110 -9.78 -6.71 -3.23
N PHE A 111 -8.46 -6.57 -3.30
CA PHE A 111 -7.82 -5.51 -4.07
C PHE A 111 -8.23 -5.55 -5.54
N ARG A 112 -8.26 -6.73 -6.18
CA ARG A 112 -8.78 -6.90 -7.56
C ARG A 112 -10.22 -6.41 -7.71
N ARG A 113 -11.06 -6.68 -6.73
CA ARG A 113 -12.47 -6.28 -6.74
C ARG A 113 -12.64 -4.77 -6.67
N TYR A 114 -11.74 -4.09 -5.96
CA TYR A 114 -11.76 -2.63 -5.77
C TYR A 114 -10.66 -1.92 -6.56
N GLU A 115 -10.13 -2.56 -7.62
CA GLU A 115 -9.01 -2.07 -8.42
C GLU A 115 -9.32 -0.74 -9.14
N SER A 116 -10.59 -0.45 -9.40
CA SER A 116 -11.03 0.84 -9.94
C SER A 116 -10.71 2.03 -9.02
N ILE A 117 -10.44 1.77 -7.74
CA ILE A 117 -10.05 2.76 -6.73
C ILE A 117 -8.52 2.87 -6.63
N ALA A 118 -7.78 2.00 -7.32
CA ALA A 118 -6.33 1.87 -7.21
C ALA A 118 -5.54 2.54 -8.35
N SER A 119 -4.74 3.54 -7.94
CA SER A 119 -3.67 4.25 -8.66
C SER A 119 -4.03 4.92 -9.99
N LYS A 120 -3.72 6.22 -10.06
CA LYS A 120 -3.79 7.04 -11.28
C LYS A 120 -2.43 7.25 -11.96
N PHE A 121 -1.32 7.22 -11.23
CA PHE A 121 -0.04 7.77 -11.72
C PHE A 121 0.94 6.77 -12.38
N MET A 122 0.46 5.68 -13.00
CA MET A 122 1.37 4.62 -13.49
C MET A 122 0.89 3.87 -14.74
N LYS A 123 -0.12 4.35 -15.45
CA LYS A 123 -0.76 3.61 -16.55
C LYS A 123 -0.40 4.18 -17.92
N SER A 124 0.01 5.44 -17.99
CA SER A 124 0.34 6.15 -19.23
C SER A 124 1.62 6.97 -19.11
N ASP A 125 2.26 7.33 -20.22
CA ASP A 125 3.41 8.24 -20.21
C ASP A 125 3.06 9.62 -19.63
N ALA A 126 1.83 10.11 -19.83
CA ALA A 126 1.36 11.33 -19.18
C ALA A 126 1.33 11.17 -17.65
N ASP A 127 0.93 10.00 -17.15
CA ASP A 127 0.92 9.73 -15.71
C ASP A 127 2.34 9.76 -15.10
N TRP A 128 3.33 9.29 -15.88
CA TRP A 128 4.74 9.34 -15.48
C TRP A 128 5.26 10.76 -15.38
N ASP A 129 4.83 11.64 -16.31
CA ASP A 129 5.18 13.05 -16.33
C ASP A 129 4.51 13.80 -15.17
N THR A 130 3.22 13.59 -14.94
CA THR A 130 2.50 14.18 -13.80
C THR A 130 3.13 13.81 -12.47
N ARG A 131 3.58 12.56 -12.30
CA ARG A 131 4.34 12.17 -11.11
C ARG A 131 5.60 13.04 -10.92
N ILE A 132 6.31 13.37 -11.99
CA ILE A 132 7.53 14.20 -11.94
C ILE A 132 7.17 15.64 -11.54
N GLU A 133 6.10 16.20 -12.10
CA GLU A 133 5.59 17.53 -11.76
C GLU A 133 5.23 17.63 -10.26
N ILE A 134 4.54 16.61 -9.74
CA ILE A 134 4.22 16.49 -8.30
C ILE A 134 5.51 16.44 -7.46
N MET A 135 6.56 15.73 -7.92
CA MET A 135 7.82 15.66 -7.17
C MET A 135 8.66 16.95 -7.23
N GLN A 136 8.44 17.79 -8.24
CA GLN A 136 9.08 19.11 -8.37
C GLN A 136 8.36 20.20 -7.57
N GLY A 137 7.08 20.01 -7.26
CA GLY A 137 6.29 21.02 -6.56
C GLY A 137 6.00 22.25 -7.42
N VAL A 138 5.73 22.04 -8.72
CA VAL A 138 5.52 23.12 -9.71
C VAL A 138 4.19 23.86 -9.49
N GLU A 139 3.26 23.27 -8.74
CA GLU A 139 1.90 23.78 -8.59
C GLU A 139 1.85 25.07 -7.75
N GLU A 140 1.25 26.14 -8.31
CA GLU A 140 1.10 27.42 -7.62
C GLU A 140 0.08 27.37 -6.47
N ASP A 141 -0.89 26.45 -6.57
CA ASP A 141 -1.88 26.19 -5.54
C ASP A 141 -1.38 25.10 -4.59
N MET A 142 -1.01 25.51 -3.37
CA MET A 142 -0.53 24.58 -2.35
C MET A 142 -1.58 23.56 -1.89
N GLU A 143 -2.89 23.86 -1.95
CA GLU A 143 -3.92 22.91 -1.55
C GLU A 143 -4.06 21.79 -2.60
N LEU A 144 -4.11 22.16 -3.88
CA LEU A 144 -4.10 21.20 -4.97
C LEU A 144 -2.83 20.35 -4.96
N HIS A 145 -1.68 20.98 -4.74
CA HIS A 145 -0.41 20.28 -4.63
C HIS A 145 -0.43 19.20 -3.53
N MET A 146 -0.96 19.53 -2.35
CA MET A 146 -1.05 18.58 -1.24
C MET A 146 -1.97 17.40 -1.56
N GLU A 147 -3.07 17.62 -2.29
CA GLU A 147 -3.94 16.53 -2.74
C GLU A 147 -3.22 15.60 -3.72
N GLU A 148 -2.47 16.15 -4.68
CA GLU A 148 -1.72 15.37 -5.65
C GLU A 148 -0.58 14.57 -5.00
N VAL A 149 0.13 15.16 -4.04
CA VAL A 149 1.13 14.46 -3.23
C VAL A 149 0.49 13.30 -2.47
N ALA A 150 -0.66 13.52 -1.82
CA ALA A 150 -1.37 12.45 -1.10
C ALA A 150 -1.80 11.32 -2.04
N MET A 151 -2.23 11.65 -3.25
CA MET A 151 -2.57 10.68 -4.30
C MET A 151 -1.34 9.90 -4.78
N LEU A 152 -0.19 10.54 -4.93
CA LEU A 152 1.07 9.88 -5.24
C LEU A 152 1.48 8.93 -4.12
N GLU A 153 1.41 9.37 -2.86
CA GLU A 153 1.71 8.54 -1.70
C GLU A 153 0.80 7.31 -1.63
N TYR A 154 -0.49 7.48 -1.94
CA TYR A 154 -1.44 6.39 -2.01
C TYR A 154 -1.06 5.39 -3.13
N SER A 155 -0.71 5.88 -4.32
CA SER A 155 -0.20 5.04 -5.41
C SER A 155 1.05 4.26 -5.01
N LEU A 156 1.99 4.87 -4.28
CA LEU A 156 3.17 4.19 -3.77
C LEU A 156 2.82 3.13 -2.71
N ALA A 157 1.85 3.41 -1.83
CA ALA A 157 1.38 2.46 -0.82
C ALA A 157 0.71 1.24 -1.46
N VAL A 158 0.01 1.40 -2.59
CA VAL A 158 -0.50 0.29 -3.40
C VAL A 158 0.64 -0.61 -3.88
N ILE A 159 1.72 -0.04 -4.44
CA ILE A 159 2.86 -0.84 -4.91
C ILE A 159 3.48 -1.61 -3.74
N ARG A 160 3.69 -0.95 -2.59
CA ARG A 160 4.20 -1.59 -1.37
C ARG A 160 3.31 -2.76 -0.92
N LEU A 161 2.00 -2.57 -0.90
CA LEU A 161 1.04 -3.60 -0.54
C LEU A 161 1.15 -4.82 -1.46
N LEU A 162 1.25 -4.59 -2.77
CA LEU A 162 1.43 -5.66 -3.76
C LEU A 162 2.76 -6.40 -3.55
N SER A 163 3.86 -5.69 -3.26
CA SER A 163 5.15 -6.31 -2.92
C SER A 163 5.04 -7.19 -1.68
N VAL A 164 4.44 -6.69 -0.60
CA VAL A 164 4.25 -7.43 0.65
C VAL A 164 3.37 -8.67 0.43
N CYS A 165 2.40 -8.63 -0.49
CA CYS A 165 1.59 -9.79 -0.84
C CYS A 165 2.35 -10.87 -1.62
N CYS A 166 3.51 -10.55 -2.19
CA CYS A 166 4.39 -11.48 -2.91
C CYS A 166 5.45 -12.11 -2.00
N GLU A 167 5.70 -11.54 -0.81
CA GLU A 167 6.64 -12.11 0.18
C GLU A 167 6.31 -13.58 0.48
N GLY A 168 7.34 -14.44 0.51
CA GLY A 168 7.18 -15.86 0.82
C GLY A 168 6.83 -16.77 -0.36
N LYS A 169 6.98 -16.27 -1.61
CA LYS A 169 6.72 -16.98 -2.88
C LYS A 169 5.26 -17.35 -3.06
N ASN A 170 4.45 -16.35 -3.41
CA ASN A 170 3.03 -16.50 -3.73
C ASN A 170 2.79 -16.29 -5.23
N PRO A 171 2.85 -17.33 -6.09
CA PRO A 171 2.85 -17.17 -7.54
C PRO A 171 1.61 -16.44 -8.07
N ALA A 172 0.45 -16.68 -7.46
CA ALA A 172 -0.79 -16.01 -7.88
C ALA A 172 -0.78 -14.51 -7.58
N ALA A 173 -0.13 -14.10 -6.49
CA ALA A 173 0.07 -12.69 -6.15
C ALA A 173 1.13 -12.06 -7.06
N GLU A 174 2.25 -12.74 -7.27
CA GLU A 174 3.35 -12.30 -8.13
C GLU A 174 2.89 -12.04 -9.57
N VAL A 175 2.12 -12.96 -10.16
CA VAL A 175 1.59 -12.82 -11.52
C VAL A 175 0.68 -11.61 -11.63
N TYR A 176 -0.14 -11.36 -10.61
CA TYR A 176 -1.01 -10.19 -10.63
C TYR A 176 -0.24 -8.89 -10.42
N ALA A 177 0.70 -8.86 -9.46
CA ALA A 177 1.57 -7.72 -9.24
C ALA A 177 2.32 -7.38 -10.54
N ALA A 178 2.89 -8.38 -11.22
CA ALA A 178 3.60 -8.19 -12.49
C ALA A 178 2.69 -7.75 -13.66
N ARG A 179 1.39 -8.08 -13.61
CA ARG A 179 0.40 -7.54 -14.56
C ARG A 179 0.02 -6.09 -14.23
N TYR A 180 0.03 -5.75 -12.95
CA TYR A 180 -0.30 -4.41 -12.47
C TYR A 180 0.81 -3.40 -12.77
N LEU A 181 2.07 -3.80 -12.53
CA LEU A 181 3.25 -2.98 -12.82
C LEU A 181 4.30 -3.86 -13.50
N SER A 182 4.57 -3.59 -14.79
CA SER A 182 5.47 -4.41 -15.59
C SER A 182 6.93 -4.25 -15.15
N LEU A 183 7.79 -5.20 -15.53
CA LEU A 183 9.23 -5.12 -15.27
C LEU A 183 9.85 -3.89 -15.92
N LYS A 184 9.40 -3.57 -17.15
CA LYS A 184 9.86 -2.39 -17.89
C LYS A 184 9.52 -1.11 -17.12
N ASP A 185 8.29 -1.01 -16.64
CA ASP A 185 7.80 0.16 -15.90
C ASP A 185 8.46 0.27 -14.52
N THR A 186 8.73 -0.87 -13.88
CA THR A 186 9.48 -0.93 -12.63
C THR A 186 10.91 -0.39 -12.82
N ILE A 187 11.61 -0.81 -13.87
CA ILE A 187 12.96 -0.31 -14.18
C ILE A 187 12.91 1.17 -14.57
N LYS A 188 11.91 1.59 -15.36
CA LYS A 188 11.67 3.01 -15.68
C LYS A 188 11.51 3.83 -14.40
N GLY A 189 10.73 3.36 -13.44
CA GLY A 189 10.54 3.98 -12.12
C GLY A 189 11.78 4.01 -11.21
N ILE A 190 12.88 3.34 -11.58
CA ILE A 190 14.15 3.36 -10.84
C ILE A 190 15.20 4.22 -11.55
N VAL A 191 15.25 4.14 -12.88
CA VAL A 191 16.31 4.74 -13.71
C VAL A 191 15.89 6.10 -14.27
N GLN A 192 14.61 6.26 -14.62
CA GLN A 192 14.02 7.45 -15.22
C GLN A 192 13.02 8.10 -14.24
N LEU A 193 13.49 8.38 -13.02
CA LEU A 193 12.68 9.04 -11.99
C LEU A 193 12.44 10.51 -12.28
N GLU A 194 13.42 11.16 -12.91
CA GLU A 194 13.48 12.61 -13.08
C GLU A 194 13.58 12.96 -14.57
N VAL A 195 13.06 12.09 -15.45
CA VAL A 195 13.12 12.27 -16.91
C VAL A 195 11.70 12.17 -17.45
N PHE A 196 11.24 13.27 -18.04
CA PHE A 196 9.95 13.37 -18.71
C PHE A 196 9.92 12.49 -19.98
N SER A 197 8.71 12.18 -20.45
CA SER A 197 8.48 11.40 -21.67
C SER A 197 9.07 12.06 -22.93
N ASN A 198 9.19 13.39 -22.93
CA ASN A 198 9.82 14.19 -23.98
C ASN A 198 11.37 14.15 -23.94
N GLY A 199 11.96 13.52 -22.91
CA GLY A 199 13.41 13.40 -22.73
C GLY A 199 14.05 14.54 -21.93
N GLU A 200 13.28 15.52 -21.46
CA GLU A 200 13.77 16.58 -20.58
C GLU A 200 14.03 16.04 -19.17
N VAL A 201 15.09 16.56 -18.53
CA VAL A 201 15.44 16.21 -17.16
C VAL A 201 14.79 17.23 -16.23
N ALA A 202 14.04 16.73 -15.26
CA ALA A 202 13.40 17.53 -14.24
C ALA A 202 14.44 18.17 -13.31
N GLU A 203 14.45 19.48 -13.23
CA GLU A 203 15.26 20.22 -12.26
C GLU A 203 14.45 20.50 -10.98
N GLY A 204 15.12 20.54 -9.83
CA GLY A 204 14.48 20.94 -8.56
C GLY A 204 13.61 19.88 -7.88
N VAL A 205 13.68 18.62 -8.30
CA VAL A 205 13.00 17.52 -7.62
C VAL A 205 13.48 17.37 -6.18
N GLU A 206 12.55 17.24 -5.23
CA GLU A 206 12.91 17.02 -3.84
C GLU A 206 13.59 15.65 -3.67
N VAL A 207 14.84 15.66 -3.17
CA VAL A 207 15.64 14.44 -2.97
C VAL A 207 14.92 13.41 -2.10
N ALA A 208 14.23 13.85 -1.04
CA ALA A 208 13.53 12.94 -0.14
C ALA A 208 12.38 12.20 -0.85
N MET A 209 11.60 12.91 -1.67
CA MET A 209 10.53 12.32 -2.46
C MET A 209 11.08 11.37 -3.54
N SER A 210 12.12 11.78 -4.26
CA SER A 210 12.81 10.93 -5.26
C SER A 210 13.32 9.63 -4.62
N CYS A 211 14.01 9.71 -3.47
CA CYS A 211 14.45 8.52 -2.73
C CYS A 211 13.29 7.63 -2.29
N ARG A 212 12.17 8.21 -1.86
CA ARG A 212 10.98 7.47 -1.41
C ARG A 212 10.33 6.70 -2.55
N VAL A 213 10.10 7.37 -3.69
CA VAL A 213 9.54 6.73 -4.90
C VAL A 213 10.47 5.60 -5.36
N LYS A 214 11.78 5.89 -5.47
CA LYS A 214 12.79 4.90 -5.86
C LYS A 214 12.81 3.67 -4.96
N GLY A 215 12.76 3.88 -3.64
CA GLY A 215 12.77 2.80 -2.67
C GLY A 215 11.61 1.80 -2.88
N VAL A 216 10.42 2.32 -3.18
CA VAL A 216 9.24 1.49 -3.45
C VAL A 216 9.41 0.62 -4.69
N TYR A 217 9.89 1.18 -5.80
CA TYR A 217 10.14 0.40 -7.02
C TYR A 217 11.28 -0.62 -6.83
N ILE A 218 12.32 -0.30 -6.07
CA ILE A 218 13.39 -1.26 -5.75
C ILE A 218 12.85 -2.44 -4.94
N THR A 219 12.03 -2.17 -3.91
CA THR A 219 11.37 -3.22 -3.13
C THR A 219 10.47 -4.07 -4.02
N PHE A 220 9.68 -3.47 -4.91
CA PHE A 220 8.85 -4.20 -5.86
C PHE A 220 9.67 -5.08 -6.81
N LEU A 221 10.75 -4.54 -7.38
CA LEU A 221 11.67 -5.31 -8.24
C LEU A 221 12.27 -6.51 -7.50
N HIS A 222 12.66 -6.31 -6.23
CA HIS A 222 13.23 -7.37 -5.41
C HIS A 222 12.20 -8.46 -5.11
N ASP A 223 11.04 -8.08 -4.56
CA ASP A 223 10.05 -9.01 -4.01
C ASP A 223 9.22 -9.70 -5.09
N VAL A 224 9.01 -9.06 -6.25
CA VAL A 224 8.23 -9.63 -7.36
C VAL A 224 9.14 -10.28 -8.39
N TYR A 225 10.15 -9.58 -8.91
CA TYR A 225 10.90 -10.04 -10.09
C TYR A 225 12.26 -10.70 -9.79
N SER A 226 12.90 -10.39 -8.66
CA SER A 226 14.25 -10.90 -8.36
C SER A 226 14.21 -12.24 -7.62
N GLN A 227 13.22 -12.43 -6.75
CA GLN A 227 13.06 -13.68 -5.99
C GLN A 227 12.43 -14.82 -6.79
N THR A 228 11.73 -14.50 -7.88
CA THR A 228 10.94 -15.48 -8.64
C THR A 228 11.11 -15.26 -10.13
N ASN A 229 11.12 -16.35 -10.91
CA ASN A 229 11.26 -16.29 -12.38
C ASN A 229 9.92 -15.89 -13.02
N VAL A 230 9.31 -14.81 -12.53
CA VAL A 230 7.92 -14.40 -12.81
C VAL A 230 7.68 -14.20 -14.30
N THR A 231 8.68 -13.71 -15.04
CA THR A 231 8.59 -13.56 -16.50
C THR A 231 8.22 -14.88 -17.18
N ARG A 232 8.85 -15.98 -16.76
CA ARG A 232 8.56 -17.31 -17.30
C ARG A 232 7.20 -17.84 -16.82
N LEU A 233 6.82 -17.59 -15.57
CA LEU A 233 5.50 -17.98 -15.02
C LEU A 233 4.34 -17.24 -15.71
N VAL A 234 4.52 -15.95 -16.02
CA VAL A 234 3.54 -15.15 -16.76
C VAL A 234 3.41 -15.66 -18.19
N GLU A 235 4.53 -15.97 -18.86
CA GLU A 235 4.53 -16.59 -20.20
C GLU A 235 3.85 -17.97 -20.20
N GLU A 236 4.10 -18.80 -19.19
CA GLU A 236 3.49 -20.13 -19.04
C GLU A 236 1.97 -20.01 -18.79
N LEU A 237 1.52 -19.07 -17.95
CA LEU A 237 0.09 -18.83 -17.71
C LEU A 237 -0.63 -18.21 -18.91
N GLN A 238 0.01 -17.29 -19.65
CA GLN A 238 -0.55 -16.74 -20.90
C GLN A 238 -0.69 -17.81 -21.99
N ARG A 239 0.21 -18.81 -22.02
CA ARG A 239 0.07 -19.98 -22.91
C ARG A 239 -1.08 -20.89 -22.49
N HIS A 240 -1.32 -21.03 -21.18
CA HIS A 240 -2.45 -21.82 -20.67
C HIS A 240 -3.81 -21.14 -20.86
N ASP A 241 -3.93 -19.81 -20.68
CA ASP A 241 -5.18 -19.07 -20.91
C ASP A 241 -5.57 -18.98 -22.40
N ASN A 242 -4.59 -19.05 -23.31
CA ASN A 242 -4.84 -19.12 -24.76
C ASN A 242 -5.13 -20.55 -25.27
N GLY A 243 -5.02 -21.55 -24.40
CA GLY A 243 -5.40 -22.94 -24.66
C GLY A 243 -6.80 -23.22 -24.12
N ILE A 244 -7.82 -22.88 -24.91
CA ILE A 244 -9.24 -23.20 -24.65
C ILE A 244 -9.37 -24.72 -24.40
N TRP A 245 -9.99 -25.09 -23.28
CA TRP A 245 -10.75 -26.34 -23.17
C TRP A 245 -12.20 -26.06 -23.54
#